data_AF-A0A1V5LRZ5-F1
#
_entry.id   AF-A0A1V5LRZ5-F1
#
_cell.length_a   1.000
_cell.length_b   1.000
_cell.length_c   1.000
_cell.angle_alpha   90.00
_cell.angle_beta   90.00
_cell.angle_gamma   90.00
#
_symmetry.space_group_name_H-M   'P 1'
#
loop_
_entity.id
_entity.type
_entity.pdbx_description
1 polymer ?
#
loop_
_entity_poly.entity_id
_entity_poly.type
_entity_poly.pdbx_seq_one_letter_code
_entity_poly.pdbx_strand_id
1 'polypeptide(L)' 'MELDADFSGATFTRIDQSIAMGALFTAHHLGAKAIVALTDSGSTALWMSRHRVRIPIYALTPKIGTQRKLALVIQAGIGG' A
#
# COMPACT_ATOMS: atom_id res chain seq x y z
N MET A 1 -8.65 -2.69 15.27
CA MET A 1 -9.34 -1.55 15.92
C MET A 1 -9.16 -0.23 15.18
N GLU A 2 -7.94 0.25 14.86
CA GLU A 2 -7.79 1.51 14.09
C GLU A 2 -8.14 1.31 12.59
N LEU A 3 -7.78 0.16 12.00
CA LEU A 3 -8.06 -0.15 10.60
C LEU A 3 -9.56 -0.37 10.30
N ASP A 4 -10.28 -1.02 11.22
CA ASP A 4 -11.71 -1.33 11.04
C ASP A 4 -12.58 -0.07 10.95
N ALA A 5 -12.17 1.00 11.64
CA ALA A 5 -12.78 2.32 11.52
C ALA A 5 -12.50 2.97 10.15
N ASP A 6 -11.28 2.85 9.62
CA ASP A 6 -10.90 3.32 8.28
C ASP A 6 -11.71 2.63 7.16
N PHE A 7 -12.19 1.40 7.39
CA PHE A 7 -12.99 0.62 6.44
C PHE A 7 -14.48 0.99 6.43
N SER A 8 -15.01 1.56 7.51
CA SER A 8 -16.45 1.75 7.68
C SER A 8 -16.95 3.10 7.14
N GLY A 9 -17.89 3.09 6.20
CA GLY A 9 -18.65 4.28 5.77
C GLY A 9 -17.95 5.25 4.81
N ALA A 10 -16.75 4.93 4.30
CA ALA A 10 -16.02 5.79 3.39
C ALA A 10 -16.42 5.57 1.92
N THR A 11 -16.81 6.64 1.23
CA THR A 11 -16.90 6.68 -0.24
C THR A 11 -15.58 7.20 -0.81
N PHE A 12 -14.84 6.33 -1.50
CA PHE A 12 -13.58 6.70 -2.13
C PHE A 12 -13.81 7.33 -3.50
N THR A 13 -13.18 8.48 -3.75
CA THR A 13 -13.32 9.21 -5.02
C THR A 13 -12.24 8.84 -6.03
N ARG A 14 -11.15 8.22 -5.57
CA ARG A 14 -10.07 7.75 -6.43
C ARG A 14 -9.95 6.24 -6.37
N ILE A 15 -9.68 5.65 -7.53
CA ILE A 15 -9.48 4.20 -7.70
C ILE A 15 -8.36 3.68 -6.80
N ASP A 16 -7.25 4.42 -6.66
CA ASP A 16 -6.10 4.00 -5.86
C ASP A 16 -6.41 3.94 -4.35
N GLN A 17 -7.32 4.77 -3.86
CA GLN A 17 -7.83 4.68 -2.48
C GLN A 17 -8.63 3.39 -2.27
N SER A 18 -9.58 3.09 -3.16
CA SER A 18 -10.39 1.88 -3.06
C SER A 18 -9.53 0.62 -3.10
N ILE A 19 -8.52 0.57 -3.99
CA ILE A 19 -7.60 -0.56 -4.09
C ILE A 19 -6.73 -0.67 -2.83
N ALA A 20 -6.18 0.45 -2.35
CA ALA A 20 -5.38 0.47 -1.12
C ALA A 20 -6.18 -0.07 0.06
N MET A 21 -7.42 0.39 0.21
CA MET A 21 -8.29 -0.03 1.29
C MET A 21 -8.65 -1.51 1.19
N GLY A 22 -9.10 -2.01 0.03
CA GLY A 22 -9.40 -3.43 -0.14
C GLY A 22 -8.21 -4.36 0.13
N ALA A 23 -7.00 -3.95 -0.29
CA ALA A 23 -5.77 -4.70 -0.03
C ALA A 23 -5.44 -4.74 1.47
N LEU A 24 -5.51 -3.59 2.16
CA LEU A 24 -5.26 -3.51 3.60
C LEU A 24 -6.29 -4.31 4.42
N PHE A 25 -7.57 -4.24 4.04
CA PHE A 25 -8.64 -5.01 4.68
C PHE A 25 -8.33 -6.51 4.62
N THR A 26 -8.10 -6.99 3.40
CA THR A 26 -7.84 -8.40 3.12
C THR A 26 -6.58 -8.87 3.83
N ALA A 27 -5.49 -8.11 3.74
CA ALA A 27 -4.22 -8.46 4.35
C ALA A 27 -4.31 -8.53 5.88
N HIS A 28 -5.03 -7.61 6.52
CA HIS A 28 -5.26 -7.61 7.96
C HIS A 28 -6.07 -8.83 8.40
N HIS A 29 -7.22 -9.07 7.77
CA HIS A 29 -8.13 -10.14 8.18
C HIS A 29 -7.59 -11.55 7.90
N LEU A 30 -6.74 -11.70 6.89
CA LEU A 30 -6.11 -12.98 6.56
C LEU A 30 -4.75 -13.18 7.25
N GLY A 31 -4.27 -12.21 8.03
CA GLY A 31 -2.96 -12.30 8.69
C GLY A 31 -1.80 -12.37 7.69
N ALA A 32 -1.89 -11.64 6.58
CA ALA A 32 -0.85 -11.62 5.55
C ALA A 32 0.49 -11.13 6.11
N LYS A 33 1.57 -11.78 5.68
CA LYS A 33 2.93 -11.42 6.13
C LYS A 33 3.48 -10.16 5.46
N ALA A 34 2.97 -9.82 4.28
CA ALA A 34 3.38 -8.64 3.51
C ALA A 34 2.35 -8.32 2.41
N ILE A 35 2.38 -7.09 1.91
CA ILE A 35 1.68 -6.63 0.70
C ILE A 35 2.73 -6.26 -0.34
N VAL A 36 2.53 -6.70 -1.58
CA VAL A 36 3.37 -6.31 -2.72
C VAL A 36 2.53 -5.47 -3.68
N ALA A 37 2.92 -4.22 -3.88
CA ALA A 37 2.24 -3.27 -4.76
C ALA A 37 3.05 -3.05 -6.05
N LEU A 38 2.59 -3.64 -7.15
CA LEU A 38 3.10 -3.36 -8.48
C LEU A 38 2.54 -2.02 -8.97
N THR A 39 3.40 -1.06 -9.29
CA THR A 39 2.97 0.30 -9.59
C THR A 39 3.85 1.00 -10.62
N ASP A 40 3.25 1.84 -11.45
CA ASP A 40 3.99 2.63 -12.44
C ASP A 40 4.43 4.00 -11.87
N SER A 41 3.52 4.67 -11.16
CA SER A 41 3.72 6.01 -10.58
C SER A 41 3.98 6.03 -9.07
N GLY A 42 3.67 4.94 -8.37
CA GLY A 42 3.79 4.84 -6.91
C GLY A 42 2.54 5.22 -6.11
N SER A 43 1.47 5.70 -6.76
CA SER A 43 0.33 6.30 -6.04
C SER A 43 -0.40 5.31 -5.12
N THR A 44 -0.67 4.10 -5.58
CA THR A 44 -1.37 3.07 -4.78
C THR A 44 -0.56 2.64 -3.57
N ALA A 45 0.75 2.42 -3.75
CA ALA A 45 1.62 2.03 -2.65
C ALA A 45 1.72 3.15 -1.60
N LEU A 46 1.82 4.40 -2.04
CA LEU A 46 1.85 5.60 -1.18
C LEU A 46 0.54 5.77 -0.39
N TRP A 47 -0.61 5.45 -0.98
CA TRP A 47 -1.88 5.44 -0.24
C TRP A 47 -1.86 4.40 0.87
N MET A 48 -1.41 3.17 0.58
CA MET A 48 -1.34 2.12 1.59
C MET A 48 -0.39 2.46 2.74
N SER A 49 0.78 3.07 2.46
CA SER A 49 1.79 3.39 3.48
C SER A 49 1.37 4.51 4.44
N ARG A 50 0.31 5.25 4.12
CA ARG A 50 -0.25 6.30 5.00
C ARG A 50 -1.11 5.75 6.12
N HIS A 51 -1.59 4.51 6.00
CA HIS A 51 -2.33 3.85 7.07
C HIS A 51 -1.34 3.16 8.02
N ARG A 52 -1.60 3.24 9.34
CA ARG A 52 -0.77 2.60 10.37
C ARG A 52 -1.01 1.10 10.43
N VAL A 53 -0.71 0.39 9.34
CA VAL A 53 -0.71 -1.07 9.28
C VAL A 53 0.60 -1.64 9.79
N ARG A 54 0.52 -2.72 10.57
CA ARG A 54 1.68 -3.52 10.99
C ARG A 54 2.17 -4.51 9.92
N ILE A 55 1.60 -4.47 8.72
CA ILE A 55 1.92 -5.37 7.62
C ILE A 55 2.94 -4.66 6.72
N PRO A 56 4.14 -5.24 6.49
CA PRO A 56 5.11 -4.70 5.56
C PRO A 56 4.52 -4.50 4.16
N ILE A 57 4.77 -3.33 3.56
CA ILE A 57 4.36 -3.01 2.18
C ILE A 57 5.63 -2.87 1.34
N TYR A 58 5.73 -3.65 0.26
CA TYR A 58 6.79 -3.58 -0.73
C TYR A 58 6.24 -3.00 -2.03
N ALA A 59 6.81 -1.88 -2.47
CA ALA A 59 6.44 -1.30 -3.75
C ALA A 59 7.44 -1.73 -4.83
N LEU A 60 6.92 -2.30 -5.93
CA LEU A 60 7.72 -2.77 -7.06
C LEU A 60 7.34 -1.99 -8.32
N THR A 61 8.35 -1.52 -9.04
CA THR A 61 8.16 -0.73 -10.27
C THR A 61 9.37 -0.89 -11.19
N PRO A 62 9.17 -0.98 -12.52
CA PRO A 62 10.27 -1.01 -13.48
C PRO A 62 10.90 0.37 -13.71
N LYS A 63 10.26 1.45 -13.25
CA LYS A 63 10.74 2.82 -13.45
C LYS A 63 11.66 3.25 -12.32
N ILE A 64 12.96 3.40 -12.61
CA ILE A 64 13.97 3.87 -11.64
C ILE A 64 13.56 5.21 -11.00
N GLY A 65 12.97 6.13 -11.77
CA GLY A 65 12.47 7.40 -11.25
C GLY A 65 11.38 7.23 -10.19
N THR A 66 10.52 6.22 -10.35
CA THR A 66 9.48 5.88 -9.36
C THR A 66 10.07 5.12 -8.18
N GLN A 67 11.03 4.21 -8.38
CA GLN A 67 11.74 3.52 -7.30
C GLN A 67 12.36 4.52 -6.31
N ARG A 68 13.06 5.54 -6.82
CA ARG A 68 13.70 6.57 -5.98
C ARG A 68 12.71 7.36 -5.15
N LYS A 69 11.53 7.67 -5.71
CA LYS A 69 10.45 8.36 -4.98
C LYS A 69 9.87 7.47 -3.88
N LEU A 70 9.70 6.18 -4.18
CA LEU A 70 9.14 5.21 -3.24
C LEU A 70 10.12 4.88 -2.12
N ALA A 71 11.43 4.81 -2.37
CA ALA A 71 12.44 4.50 -1.34
C ALA A 71 12.44 5.48 -0.15
N LEU A 72 11.94 6.70 -0.34
CA LEU A 72 11.79 7.69 0.73
C LEU A 72 10.61 7.41 1.67
N VAL A 73 9.65 6.59 1.24
CA VAL A 73 8.34 6.43 1.91
C VAL A 73 7.97 4.97 2.17
N ILE A 74 8.49 4.04 1.37
CA ILE A 74 8.18 2.61 1.36
C ILE A 74 9.47 1.86 1.13
N GLN A 75 9.65 0.74 1.80
CA GLN A 75 10.76 -0.16 1.48
C GLN A 75 10.49 -0.79 0.11
N ALA A 76 10.97 -0.14 -0.95
CA ALA A 76 10.94 -0.72 -2.28
C ALA A 76 11.81 -1.98 -2.25
N GLY A 77 11.24 -3.12 -2.65
CA GLY A 77 11.94 -4.38 -2.67
C GLY A 77 13.03 -4.34 -3.74
N ILE A 78 14.23 -3.92 -3.38
CA ILE A 78 15.42 -3.98 -4.23
C ILE A 78 16.55 -4.56 -3.39
N GLY A 79 16.91 -5.82 -3.64
CA GLY A 79 18.10 -6.47 -3.07
C GLY A 79 17.81 -7.84 -2.44
N GLY A 80 17.98 -8.89 -3.25
CA GLY A 80 17.91 -10.31 -2.92
C GLY A 80 17.97 -11.12 -4.20
#